data_AF-A0A316FZI5-F1
#
_entry.id   AF-A0A316FZI5-F1
#
_cell.length_a   1.000
_cell.length_b   1.000
_cell.length_c   1.000
_cell.angle_alpha   90.00
_cell.angle_beta   90.00
_cell.angle_gamma   90.00
#
_symmetry.space_group_name_H-M   'P 1'
#
loop_
_entity.id
_entity.type
_entity.pdbx_description
1 polymer ?
#
loop_
_entity_poly.entity_id
_entity_poly.type
_entity_poly.pdbx_seq_one_letter_code
_entity_poly.pdbx_strand_id
1 'polypeptide(L)'
;MRVHATVATVALFAVLAGGCARTGVDSGAVPGPVRSGPIAEVHERWESCDAAAPAKTNEWYDNAQDALGLPRLDGTFQPVAALICRNGIQERPGGGTEMTAEEARADDLSALLPALLLPDEAATAQACTADLPGVPWLALVDRDGRWVRPGIPIDSCSKPRTEFRQAYEKLVTVTVKSRVLRQMESDEAATAGCSQSYGDMTWASGGAENVRENTLAPLPVSTSARRCVYDVPVGERGSGKPAGEFRDGGPLSAADWAAIRTEIEASAPGSAVCRTPAAAFAVINLEPGGTVNIEADGCRRILAETGNGPGVYLKSSERLTELVFG
;
A
#
# COMPACT_ATOMS: atom_id res chain seq x y z
N MET A 1 -44.84 12.34 35.97
CA MET A 1 -44.29 12.51 37.33
C MET A 1 -43.39 11.32 37.66
N ARG A 2 -42.24 11.62 38.27
CA ARG A 2 -41.14 10.74 38.72
C ARG A 2 -40.09 10.39 37.65
N VAL A 3 -39.18 11.36 37.50
CA VAL A 3 -37.82 11.21 36.99
C VAL A 3 -36.96 10.67 38.13
N HIS A 4 -36.26 9.55 37.93
CA HIS A 4 -35.16 9.12 38.80
C HIS A 4 -33.85 9.45 38.10
N ALA A 5 -33.12 10.42 38.66
CA ALA A 5 -31.78 10.79 38.27
C ALA A 5 -30.78 9.86 38.96
N THR A 6 -29.90 9.22 38.18
CA THR A 6 -28.75 8.47 38.70
C THR A 6 -27.50 9.29 38.44
N VAL A 7 -26.90 9.80 39.52
CA VAL A 7 -25.63 10.52 39.51
C VAL A 7 -24.52 9.49 39.37
N ALA A 8 -23.81 9.50 38.24
CA ALA A 8 -22.61 8.71 38.03
C ALA A 8 -21.37 9.58 38.26
N THR A 9 -20.63 9.25 39.31
CA THR A 9 -19.35 9.85 39.68
C THR A 9 -18.28 9.54 38.63
N VAL A 10 -17.78 10.55 37.93
CA VAL A 10 -16.66 10.42 37.00
C VAL A 10 -15.35 10.50 37.79
N ALA A 11 -14.62 9.39 37.86
CA ALA A 11 -13.26 9.35 38.39
C ALA A 11 -12.29 9.87 37.31
N LEU A 12 -11.61 10.98 37.63
CA LEU A 12 -10.60 11.63 36.78
C LEU A 12 -9.28 10.84 36.90
N PHE A 13 -8.94 10.03 35.90
CA PHE A 13 -7.61 9.43 35.79
C PHE A 13 -6.62 10.46 35.22
N ALA A 14 -5.77 11.01 36.07
CA ALA A 14 -4.62 11.81 35.66
C ALA A 14 -3.55 10.90 35.05
N VAL A 15 -3.43 10.92 33.72
CA VAL A 15 -2.34 10.26 32.98
C VAL A 15 -1.11 11.16 33.08
N LEU A 16 -0.14 10.74 33.90
CA LEU A 16 1.20 11.34 33.93
C LEU A 16 1.95 10.93 32.65
N ALA A 17 1.94 11.79 31.65
CA ALA A 17 2.82 11.69 30.49
C ALA A 17 4.26 11.99 30.92
N GLY A 18 4.97 10.96 31.38
CA GLY A 18 6.42 10.98 31.58
C GLY A 18 7.14 10.94 30.22
N GLY A 19 7.10 12.03 29.47
CA GLY A 19 7.91 12.21 28.28
C GLY A 19 9.36 12.47 28.68
N CYS A 20 10.30 11.68 28.15
CA CYS A 20 11.72 12.00 28.17
C CYS A 20 11.96 13.29 27.37
N ALA A 21 11.84 14.45 28.04
CA ALA A 21 12.25 15.72 27.48
C ALA A 21 13.79 15.72 27.39
N ARG A 22 14.34 15.38 26.23
CA ARG A 22 15.69 15.83 25.86
C ARG A 22 15.63 17.34 25.70
N THR A 23 15.94 18.07 26.76
CA THR A 23 16.20 19.50 26.71
C THR A 23 17.52 19.72 25.98
N GLY A 24 17.45 20.15 24.71
CA GLY A 24 18.63 20.56 23.95
C GLY A 24 18.70 20.09 22.51
N VAL A 25 17.57 20.10 21.78
CA VAL A 25 17.63 20.10 20.31
C VAL A 25 17.22 21.51 19.90
N ASP A 26 18.19 22.29 19.42
CA ASP A 26 17.91 23.53 18.71
C ASP A 26 16.79 23.25 17.71
N SER A 27 15.69 24.00 17.80
CA SER A 27 14.63 24.06 16.79
C SER A 27 15.14 24.77 15.54
N GLY A 28 16.30 24.33 15.05
CA GLY A 28 16.85 24.72 13.77
C GLY A 28 15.88 24.27 12.69
N ALA A 29 15.52 25.20 11.81
CA ALA A 29 14.77 24.89 10.62
C ALA A 29 15.48 23.73 9.89
N VAL A 30 14.75 22.66 9.58
CA VAL A 30 15.27 21.61 8.71
C VAL A 30 15.56 22.25 7.36
N PRO A 31 16.81 22.25 6.86
CA PRO A 31 17.10 22.83 5.56
C PRO A 31 16.29 22.12 4.48
N GLY A 32 15.63 22.89 3.62
CA GLY A 32 14.92 22.31 2.49
C GLY A 32 15.86 21.70 1.45
N PRO A 33 15.33 20.93 0.49
CA PRO A 33 16.13 20.32 -0.57
C PRO A 33 16.89 21.41 -1.33
N VAL A 34 18.18 21.16 -1.54
CA VAL A 34 19.03 22.06 -2.31
C VAL A 34 18.71 21.88 -3.78
N ARG A 35 18.43 22.99 -4.47
CA ARG A 35 18.23 23.00 -5.92
C ARG A 35 19.52 22.58 -6.62
N SER A 36 19.44 21.62 -7.53
CA SER A 36 20.57 21.07 -8.29
C SER A 36 21.22 22.05 -9.27
N GLY A 37 20.56 23.18 -9.56
CA GLY A 37 21.11 24.23 -10.41
C GLY A 37 20.17 25.43 -10.53
N PRO A 38 20.61 26.50 -11.23
CA PRO A 38 19.84 27.72 -11.41
C PRO A 38 18.85 27.67 -12.58
N ILE A 39 19.10 26.81 -13.58
CA ILE A 39 18.34 26.75 -14.84
C ILE A 39 17.93 25.29 -15.08
N ALA A 40 16.68 25.09 -15.47
CA ALA A 40 16.16 23.77 -15.79
C ALA A 40 16.73 23.26 -17.11
N GLU A 41 17.11 21.99 -17.16
CA GLU A 41 17.65 21.37 -18.37
C GLU A 41 16.56 21.27 -19.45
N VAL A 42 16.88 21.78 -20.65
CA VAL A 42 16.01 21.68 -21.82
C VAL A 42 16.53 20.58 -22.72
N HIS A 43 15.68 19.61 -23.01
CA HIS A 43 15.96 18.49 -23.89
C HIS A 43 15.37 18.76 -25.28
N GLU A 44 16.09 18.34 -26.32
CA GLU A 44 15.77 18.66 -27.72
C GLU A 44 14.41 18.15 -28.20
N ARG A 45 13.95 17.00 -27.68
CA ARG A 45 12.71 16.39 -28.15
C ARG A 45 12.08 15.48 -27.12
N TRP A 46 10.77 15.59 -26.97
CA TRP A 46 9.98 14.60 -26.24
C TRP A 46 9.76 13.35 -27.10
N GLU A 47 10.05 12.18 -26.52
CA GLU A 47 9.79 10.89 -27.17
C GLU A 47 8.59 10.18 -26.54
N SER A 48 8.68 9.86 -25.24
CA SER A 48 7.60 9.27 -24.46
C SER A 48 7.95 9.22 -22.97
N CYS A 49 6.96 8.95 -22.13
CA CYS A 49 7.15 8.63 -20.72
C CYS A 49 8.08 7.42 -20.52
N ASP A 50 8.03 6.42 -21.41
CA ASP A 50 8.88 5.21 -21.29
C ASP A 50 10.37 5.51 -21.46
N ALA A 51 10.71 6.54 -22.23
CA ALA A 51 12.09 6.96 -22.48
C ALA A 51 12.61 7.91 -21.40
N ALA A 52 11.74 8.76 -20.84
CA ALA A 52 12.13 9.83 -19.93
C ALA A 52 11.92 9.50 -18.45
N ALA A 53 10.88 8.73 -18.11
CA ALA A 53 10.56 8.36 -16.73
C ALA A 53 11.18 7.01 -16.34
N PRO A 54 11.32 6.71 -15.04
CA PRO A 54 11.92 5.45 -14.59
C PRO A 54 11.16 4.23 -15.09
N ALA A 55 11.91 3.23 -15.55
CA ALA A 55 11.32 1.99 -16.05
C ALA A 55 10.71 1.13 -14.94
N LYS A 56 11.24 1.19 -13.70
CA LYS A 56 10.82 0.30 -12.61
C LYS A 56 9.89 0.99 -11.63
N THR A 57 8.74 0.36 -11.35
CA THR A 57 7.72 0.89 -10.43
C THR A 57 8.24 1.26 -9.04
N ASN A 58 9.22 0.54 -8.50
CA ASN A 58 9.79 0.84 -7.18
C ASN A 58 10.63 2.12 -7.17
N GLU A 59 11.10 2.58 -8.33
CA GLU A 59 11.88 3.81 -8.48
C GLU A 59 10.97 5.03 -8.75
N TRP A 60 9.70 4.82 -9.11
CA TRP A 60 8.80 5.90 -9.52
C TRP A 60 8.59 6.96 -8.45
N TYR A 61 8.42 6.52 -7.19
CA TYR A 61 8.16 7.44 -6.10
C TYR A 61 9.35 8.38 -5.86
N ASP A 62 10.53 7.80 -5.65
CA ASP A 62 11.76 8.55 -5.37
C ASP A 62 12.09 9.50 -6.53
N ASN A 63 12.06 8.99 -7.76
CA ASN A 63 12.36 9.81 -8.93
C ASN A 63 11.35 10.94 -9.11
N ALA A 64 10.08 10.73 -8.77
CA ALA A 64 9.10 11.82 -8.86
C ALA A 64 9.38 12.89 -7.80
N GLN A 65 9.79 12.50 -6.58
CA GLN A 65 10.19 13.42 -5.51
C GLN A 65 11.44 14.24 -5.85
N ASP A 66 12.33 13.76 -6.73
CA ASP A 66 13.50 14.54 -7.16
C ASP A 66 13.14 15.91 -7.74
N ALA A 67 11.92 16.09 -8.26
CA ALA A 67 11.47 17.39 -8.75
C ALA A 67 11.43 18.48 -7.65
N LEU A 68 11.44 18.11 -6.37
CA LEU A 68 11.61 19.07 -5.27
C LEU A 68 13.03 19.66 -5.21
N GLY A 69 14.02 18.98 -5.79
CA GLY A 69 15.42 19.42 -5.90
C GLY A 69 15.83 19.87 -7.30
N LEU A 70 14.97 19.76 -8.31
CA LEU A 70 15.29 20.24 -9.68
C LEU A 70 15.26 21.78 -9.76
N PRO A 71 15.96 22.38 -10.74
CA PRO A 71 15.92 23.82 -10.98
C PRO A 71 14.51 24.27 -11.36
N ARG A 72 14.09 25.43 -10.87
CA ARG A 72 12.75 25.97 -11.18
C ARG A 72 12.65 26.45 -12.63
N LEU A 73 11.43 26.55 -13.11
CA LEU A 73 11.11 27.22 -14.37
C LEU A 73 11.37 28.74 -14.22
N ASP A 74 12.10 29.35 -15.15
CA ASP A 74 12.52 30.76 -15.09
C ASP A 74 11.84 31.66 -16.14
N GLY A 75 10.80 31.14 -16.81
CA GLY A 75 10.01 31.85 -17.82
C GLY A 75 10.67 31.95 -19.21
N THR A 76 11.92 31.50 -19.36
CA THR A 76 12.59 31.47 -20.68
C THR A 76 12.02 30.38 -21.58
N PHE A 77 11.64 29.25 -20.99
CA PHE A 77 10.94 28.18 -21.66
C PHE A 77 9.43 28.51 -21.77
N GLN A 78 8.87 28.37 -22.98
CA GLN A 78 7.49 28.74 -23.30
C GLN A 78 6.64 27.49 -23.55
N PRO A 79 6.15 26.85 -22.49
CA PRO A 79 5.43 25.60 -22.60
C PRO A 79 4.04 25.80 -23.21
N VAL A 80 3.64 24.86 -24.06
CA VAL A 80 2.30 24.80 -24.67
C VAL A 80 1.52 23.56 -24.25
N ALA A 81 2.18 22.60 -23.60
CA ALA A 81 1.53 21.46 -22.98
C ALA A 81 2.33 20.92 -21.81
N ALA A 82 1.65 20.17 -20.95
CA ALA A 82 2.24 19.35 -19.90
C ALA A 82 2.01 17.88 -20.24
N LEU A 83 3.02 17.08 -19.98
CA LEU A 83 2.98 15.62 -20.05
C LEU A 83 3.14 15.06 -18.64
N ILE A 84 2.22 14.18 -18.28
CA ILE A 84 2.13 13.55 -16.97
C ILE A 84 2.37 12.07 -17.20
N CYS A 85 3.47 11.58 -16.66
CA CYS A 85 3.74 10.16 -16.59
C CYS A 85 3.16 9.66 -15.27
N ARG A 86 2.34 8.61 -15.29
CA ARG A 86 1.79 8.00 -14.08
C ARG A 86 1.65 6.50 -14.23
N ASN A 87 1.77 5.80 -13.11
CA ASN A 87 1.31 4.41 -13.00
C ASN A 87 -0.07 4.40 -12.34
N GLY A 88 -0.99 3.60 -12.87
CA GLY A 88 -2.34 3.44 -12.35
C GLY A 88 -2.69 1.98 -12.14
N ILE A 89 -3.74 1.72 -11.36
CA ILE A 89 -4.40 0.41 -11.31
C ILE A 89 -5.70 0.54 -12.10
N GLN A 90 -5.89 -0.34 -13.07
CA GLN A 90 -7.12 -0.40 -13.86
C GLN A 90 -7.80 -1.76 -13.65
N GLU A 91 -9.12 -1.73 -13.56
CA GLU A 91 -9.94 -2.94 -13.61
C GLU A 91 -10.02 -3.45 -15.05
N ARG A 92 -9.96 -4.77 -15.24
CA ARG A 92 -10.12 -5.35 -16.57
C ARG A 92 -11.58 -5.77 -16.80
N PRO A 93 -12.02 -5.87 -18.06
CA PRO A 93 -13.38 -6.32 -18.38
C PRO A 93 -13.74 -7.71 -17.83
N GLY A 94 -12.76 -8.61 -17.64
CA GLY A 94 -12.96 -9.96 -17.08
C GLY A 94 -12.93 -10.02 -15.56
N GLY A 95 -12.71 -8.89 -14.88
CA GLY A 95 -12.37 -8.81 -13.46
C GLY A 95 -10.88 -8.61 -13.23
N GLY A 96 -10.50 -8.64 -11.96
CA GLY A 96 -9.13 -8.40 -11.54
C GLY A 96 -8.62 -7.00 -11.90
N THR A 97 -7.32 -6.83 -11.75
CA THR A 97 -6.66 -5.54 -11.90
C THR A 97 -5.32 -5.67 -12.57
N GLU A 98 -4.94 -4.64 -13.31
CA GLU A 98 -3.63 -4.51 -13.90
C GLU A 98 -3.01 -3.17 -13.55
N MET A 99 -1.69 -3.17 -13.41
CA MET A 99 -0.95 -1.94 -13.30
C MET A 99 -0.64 -1.44 -14.71
N THR A 100 -1.02 -0.21 -15.00
CA THR A 100 -0.77 0.46 -16.28
C THR A 100 0.23 1.59 -16.11
N ALA A 101 1.01 1.86 -17.16
CA ALA A 101 1.75 3.10 -17.31
C ALA A 101 1.01 3.96 -18.33
N GLU A 102 0.73 5.20 -17.94
CA GLU A 102 0.01 6.18 -18.74
C GLU A 102 0.86 7.40 -18.99
N GLU A 103 0.84 7.87 -20.23
CA GLU A 103 1.20 9.22 -20.61
C GLU A 103 -0.09 10.00 -20.81
N ALA A 104 -0.28 11.02 -19.99
CA ALA A 104 -1.40 11.93 -20.10
C ALA A 104 -0.92 13.32 -20.50
N ARG A 105 -1.74 14.04 -21.27
CA ARG A 105 -1.42 15.36 -21.79
C ARG A 105 -2.44 16.38 -21.33
N ALA A 106 -1.97 17.56 -20.95
CA ALA A 106 -2.81 18.74 -20.74
C ALA A 106 -2.32 19.88 -21.64
N ASP A 107 -3.24 20.52 -22.35
CA ASP A 107 -2.94 21.68 -23.19
C ASP A 107 -3.34 23.01 -22.51
N ASP A 108 -4.33 23.00 -21.61
CA ASP A 108 -4.66 24.17 -20.78
C ASP A 108 -3.78 24.22 -19.54
N LEU A 109 -2.76 25.07 -19.60
CA LEU A 109 -1.80 25.27 -18.50
C LEU A 109 -2.04 26.56 -17.71
N SER A 110 -3.19 27.22 -17.90
CA SER A 110 -3.46 28.56 -17.36
C SER A 110 -3.32 28.66 -15.84
N ALA A 111 -3.73 27.61 -15.11
CA ALA A 111 -3.56 27.53 -13.66
C ALA A 111 -2.19 26.97 -13.24
N LEU A 112 -1.64 26.03 -14.02
CA LEU A 112 -0.43 25.30 -13.67
C LEU A 112 0.84 26.15 -13.82
N LEU A 113 0.98 26.91 -14.92
CA LEU A 113 2.20 27.70 -15.16
C LEU A 113 2.46 28.77 -14.11
N PRO A 114 1.47 29.60 -13.71
CA PRO A 114 1.71 30.57 -12.64
C PRO A 114 2.12 29.91 -11.33
N ALA A 115 1.56 28.73 -11.01
CA ALA A 115 1.89 27.99 -9.81
C ALA A 115 3.31 27.41 -9.86
N LEU A 116 3.77 26.91 -11.02
CA LEU A 116 5.14 26.42 -11.22
C LEU A 116 6.20 27.54 -11.20
N LEU A 117 5.82 28.76 -11.56
CA LEU A 117 6.71 29.93 -11.54
C LEU A 117 6.85 30.57 -10.16
N LEU A 118 6.11 30.09 -9.16
CA LEU A 118 6.23 30.61 -7.80
C LEU A 118 7.63 30.33 -7.23
N PRO A 119 8.17 31.26 -6.42
CA PRO A 119 9.35 30.97 -5.65
C PRO A 119 9.03 29.96 -4.54
N ASP A 120 10.09 29.31 -4.07
CA ASP A 120 10.09 28.55 -2.84
C ASP A 120 9.86 29.49 -1.66
N GLU A 121 9.14 29.01 -0.66
CA GLU A 121 8.99 29.72 0.60
C GLU A 121 10.23 29.53 1.47
N ALA A 122 10.55 30.54 2.28
CA ALA A 122 11.63 30.43 3.24
C ALA A 122 11.25 29.39 4.32
N ALA A 123 12.20 28.54 4.69
CA ALA A 123 12.01 27.61 5.80
C ALA A 123 11.67 28.37 7.09
N THR A 124 10.76 27.81 7.89
CA THR A 124 10.37 28.38 9.19
C THR A 124 10.69 27.43 10.33
N ALA A 125 10.68 27.92 11.57
CA ALA A 125 10.85 27.10 12.77
C ALA A 125 9.55 26.38 13.20
N GLN A 126 8.48 26.46 12.40
CA GLN A 126 7.20 25.83 12.74
C GLN A 126 7.29 24.31 12.59
N ALA A 127 6.54 23.59 13.41
CA ALA A 127 6.43 22.15 13.30
C ALA A 127 5.71 21.78 12.00
N CYS A 128 6.37 20.99 11.15
CA CYS A 128 5.80 20.45 9.93
C CYS A 128 5.14 19.10 10.20
N THR A 129 4.08 18.81 9.45
CA THR A 129 3.45 17.49 9.49
C THR A 129 4.35 16.44 8.80
N ALA A 130 4.30 15.20 9.28
CA ALA A 130 5.13 14.11 8.76
C ALA A 130 4.57 13.45 7.48
N ASP A 131 3.49 13.96 6.90
CA ASP A 131 3.00 13.48 5.60
C ASP A 131 4.02 13.79 4.49
N LEU A 132 4.06 12.90 3.51
CA LEU A 132 4.93 12.99 2.36
C LEU A 132 4.05 13.05 1.10
N PRO A 133 3.63 14.25 0.66
CA PRO A 133 2.76 14.40 -0.51
C PRO A 133 3.43 13.83 -1.77
N GLY A 134 2.67 13.08 -2.56
CA GLY A 134 3.14 12.57 -3.85
C GLY A 134 3.42 13.72 -4.82
N VAL A 135 4.62 13.71 -5.42
CA VAL A 135 4.97 14.62 -6.51
C VAL A 135 4.70 13.90 -7.84
N PRO A 136 4.02 14.51 -8.82
CA PRO A 136 3.80 13.88 -10.10
C PRO A 136 5.08 13.91 -10.95
N TRP A 137 5.28 12.87 -11.78
CA TRP A 137 6.29 12.96 -12.82
C TRP A 137 5.71 13.81 -13.97
N LEU A 138 6.15 15.07 -14.03
CA LEU A 138 5.61 16.09 -14.93
C LEU A 138 6.73 16.68 -15.79
N ALA A 139 6.49 16.74 -17.10
CA ALA A 139 7.31 17.44 -18.08
C ALA A 139 6.47 18.53 -18.76
N LEU A 140 7.13 19.62 -19.16
CA LEU A 140 6.53 20.68 -19.97
C LEU A 140 7.14 20.63 -21.36
N VAL A 141 6.32 20.79 -22.40
CA VAL A 141 6.74 20.74 -23.80
C VAL A 141 6.41 22.05 -24.49
N ASP A 142 7.34 22.56 -25.31
CA ASP A 142 7.13 23.78 -26.12
C ASP A 142 6.59 23.47 -27.54
N ARG A 143 6.47 24.51 -28.37
CA ARG A 143 5.95 24.36 -29.75
C ARG A 143 6.89 23.60 -30.68
N ASP A 144 8.18 23.58 -30.37
CA ASP A 144 9.20 22.89 -31.16
C ASP A 144 9.34 21.42 -30.73
N GLY A 145 8.60 21.00 -29.70
CA GLY A 145 8.65 19.66 -29.15
C GLY A 145 9.81 19.43 -28.18
N ARG A 146 10.58 20.48 -27.85
CA ARG A 146 11.57 20.46 -26.77
C ARG A 146 10.85 20.35 -25.45
N TRP A 147 11.51 19.81 -24.44
CA TRP A 147 10.88 19.62 -23.14
C TRP A 147 11.80 19.92 -21.97
N VAL A 148 11.19 20.20 -20.82
CA VAL A 148 11.87 20.44 -19.56
C VAL A 148 11.13 19.72 -18.44
N ARG A 149 11.87 19.18 -17.47
CA ARG A 149 11.34 18.71 -16.20
C ARG A 149 11.55 19.80 -15.13
N PRO A 150 10.55 20.64 -14.84
CA PRO A 150 10.74 21.75 -13.93
C PRO A 150 10.82 21.28 -12.48
N GLY A 151 11.57 22.00 -11.67
CA GLY A 151 11.48 21.92 -10.23
C GLY A 151 10.12 22.38 -9.73
N ILE A 152 9.53 21.61 -8.82
CA ILE A 152 8.26 21.95 -8.18
C ILE A 152 8.53 22.93 -7.04
N PRO A 153 7.82 24.07 -6.97
CA PRO A 153 7.97 25.01 -5.86
C PRO A 153 7.60 24.36 -4.53
N ILE A 154 8.40 24.65 -3.50
CA ILE A 154 8.21 24.10 -2.15
C ILE A 154 7.77 25.16 -1.13
N ASP A 155 7.00 24.71 -0.15
CA ASP A 155 6.61 25.51 1.01
C ASP A 155 7.70 25.51 2.09
N SER A 156 7.45 26.23 3.18
CA SER A 156 8.38 26.32 4.32
C SER A 156 8.66 24.97 5.02
N CYS A 157 7.89 23.92 4.70
CA CYS A 157 8.03 22.56 5.19
C CYS A 157 8.67 21.61 4.16
N SER A 158 9.24 22.16 3.08
CA SER A 158 9.86 21.39 1.99
C SER A 158 8.90 20.47 1.23
N LYS A 159 7.60 20.81 1.20
CA LYS A 159 6.57 20.08 0.47
C LYS A 159 6.13 20.87 -0.75
N PRO A 160 5.53 20.24 -1.78
CA PRO A 160 4.92 20.98 -2.88
C PRO A 160 3.99 22.08 -2.36
N ARG A 161 4.18 23.31 -2.84
CA ARG A 161 3.30 24.43 -2.48
C ARG A 161 1.83 24.10 -2.79
N THR A 162 0.94 24.62 -1.95
CA THR A 162 -0.50 24.34 -2.06
C THR A 162 -1.07 24.81 -3.40
N GLU A 163 -0.59 25.94 -3.91
CA GLU A 163 -0.96 26.51 -5.20
C GLU A 163 -0.65 25.54 -6.34
N PHE A 164 0.52 24.91 -6.33
CA PHE A 164 0.88 23.87 -7.30
C PHE A 164 -0.02 22.65 -7.17
N ARG A 165 -0.23 22.13 -5.96
CA ARG A 165 -1.08 20.94 -5.74
C ARG A 165 -2.50 21.17 -6.25
N GLN A 166 -3.10 22.31 -5.91
CA GLN A 166 -4.45 22.66 -6.34
C GLN A 166 -4.55 22.87 -7.86
N ALA A 167 -3.53 23.46 -8.49
CA ALA A 167 -3.49 23.62 -9.93
C ALA A 167 -3.36 22.27 -10.65
N TYR A 168 -2.51 21.38 -10.12
CA TYR A 168 -2.31 20.04 -10.65
C TYR A 168 -3.55 19.15 -10.49
N GLU A 169 -4.20 19.17 -9.32
CA GLU A 169 -5.44 18.42 -9.07
C GLU A 169 -6.59 18.82 -10.01
N LYS A 170 -6.63 20.08 -10.45
CA LYS A 170 -7.65 20.60 -11.37
C LYS A 170 -7.25 20.46 -12.84
N LEU A 171 -6.07 19.93 -13.12
CA LEU A 171 -5.55 19.84 -14.47
C LEU A 171 -6.37 18.84 -15.28
N VAL A 172 -7.01 19.33 -16.35
CA VAL A 172 -7.73 18.46 -17.28
C VAL A 172 -6.72 17.77 -18.18
N THR A 173 -6.70 16.44 -18.13
CA THR A 173 -5.76 15.62 -18.90
C THR A 173 -6.50 14.67 -19.83
N VAL A 174 -5.87 14.39 -20.97
CA VAL A 174 -6.27 13.30 -21.88
C VAL A 174 -5.17 12.25 -21.90
N THR A 175 -5.53 10.98 -21.73
CA THR A 175 -4.56 9.89 -21.88
C THR A 175 -4.19 9.76 -23.36
N VAL A 176 -2.91 9.94 -23.68
CA VAL A 176 -2.39 9.85 -25.06
C VAL A 176 -1.76 8.50 -25.35
N LYS A 177 -1.21 7.85 -24.32
CA LYS A 177 -0.66 6.50 -24.41
C LYS A 177 -0.95 5.76 -23.11
N SER A 178 -1.33 4.49 -23.21
CA SER A 178 -1.45 3.60 -22.07
C SER A 178 -0.89 2.24 -22.46
N ARG A 179 -0.22 1.58 -21.52
CA ARG A 179 0.21 0.19 -21.67
C ARG A 179 0.18 -0.54 -20.33
N VAL A 180 -0.04 -1.84 -20.40
CA VAL A 180 0.01 -2.71 -19.23
C VAL A 180 1.48 -2.91 -18.83
N LEU A 181 1.78 -2.66 -17.55
CA LEU A 181 3.07 -2.99 -16.94
C LEU A 181 3.11 -4.43 -16.45
N ARG A 182 2.06 -4.82 -15.72
CA ARG A 182 1.87 -6.18 -15.22
C ARG A 182 0.43 -6.37 -14.75
N GLN A 183 -0.02 -7.61 -14.81
CA GLN A 183 -1.22 -8.02 -14.10
C GLN A 183 -0.95 -7.95 -12.58
N MET A 184 -1.89 -7.38 -11.84
CA MET A 184 -1.88 -7.36 -10.38
C MET A 184 -2.82 -8.43 -9.82
N GLU A 185 -3.96 -8.62 -10.47
CA GLU A 185 -4.96 -9.61 -10.10
C GLU A 185 -5.54 -10.33 -11.33
N SER A 186 -5.56 -11.67 -11.27
CA SER A 186 -6.19 -12.51 -12.29
C SER A 186 -7.71 -12.44 -12.24
N ASP A 187 -8.35 -12.78 -13.36
CA ASP A 187 -9.81 -12.89 -13.44
C ASP A 187 -10.28 -14.01 -12.50
N GLU A 188 -9.51 -15.09 -12.41
CA GLU A 188 -9.76 -16.23 -11.52
C GLU A 188 -9.71 -15.82 -10.04
N ALA A 189 -8.65 -15.13 -9.61
CA ALA A 189 -8.52 -14.65 -8.22
C ALA A 189 -9.65 -13.67 -7.87
N ALA A 190 -9.93 -12.71 -8.74
CA ALA A 190 -11.00 -11.74 -8.53
C ALA A 190 -12.39 -12.39 -8.47
N THR A 191 -12.67 -13.34 -9.36
CA THR A 191 -13.92 -14.12 -9.35
C THR A 191 -14.05 -14.95 -8.07
N ALA A 192 -12.93 -15.53 -7.61
CA ALA A 192 -12.84 -16.23 -6.34
C ALA A 192 -12.94 -15.28 -5.13
N GLY A 193 -12.88 -13.96 -5.32
CA GLY A 193 -12.79 -12.92 -4.29
C GLY A 193 -11.56 -13.09 -3.38
N CYS A 194 -10.47 -13.58 -3.96
CA CYS A 194 -9.17 -13.78 -3.33
C CYS A 194 -8.17 -12.80 -3.96
N SER A 195 -7.16 -12.37 -3.20
CA SER A 195 -6.07 -11.60 -3.79
C SER A 195 -5.17 -12.50 -4.62
N GLN A 196 -4.52 -11.96 -5.65
CA GLN A 196 -3.56 -12.71 -6.45
C GLN A 196 -2.30 -13.13 -5.70
N SER A 197 -1.91 -12.34 -4.71
CA SER A 197 -0.80 -12.65 -3.82
C SER A 197 -1.21 -12.39 -2.39
N TYR A 198 -0.71 -13.22 -1.49
CA TYR A 198 -0.95 -13.11 -0.06
C TYR A 198 0.30 -13.55 0.69
N GLY A 199 0.62 -12.94 1.83
CA GLY A 199 1.77 -13.35 2.63
C GLY A 199 1.42 -14.55 3.50
N ASP A 200 2.30 -15.55 3.61
CA ASP A 200 2.14 -16.62 4.60
C ASP A 200 2.24 -16.04 6.01
N MET A 201 1.09 -15.69 6.58
CA MET A 201 1.00 -15.10 7.92
C MET A 201 1.31 -16.12 9.01
N THR A 202 1.11 -17.42 8.75
CA THR A 202 1.50 -18.49 9.68
C THR A 202 3.02 -18.50 9.87
N TRP A 203 3.79 -18.33 8.79
CA TRP A 203 5.24 -18.15 8.83
C TRP A 203 5.65 -16.79 9.40
N ALA A 204 5.13 -15.70 8.84
CA ALA A 204 5.55 -14.34 9.18
C ALA A 204 5.32 -13.99 10.66
N SER A 205 4.27 -14.53 11.26
CA SER A 205 3.94 -14.29 12.68
C SER A 205 4.69 -15.22 13.66
N GLY A 206 5.43 -16.21 13.17
CA GLY A 206 6.08 -17.22 14.02
C GLY A 206 7.15 -16.69 14.97
N GLY A 207 7.61 -15.45 14.75
CA GLY A 207 8.55 -14.73 15.62
C GLY A 207 7.93 -13.58 16.43
N ALA A 208 6.61 -13.34 16.35
CA ALA A 208 5.96 -12.22 17.02
C ALA A 208 5.60 -12.56 18.48
N GLU A 209 6.03 -11.70 19.42
CA GLU A 209 5.81 -11.86 20.88
C GLU A 209 4.33 -11.81 21.30
N ASN A 210 3.43 -11.37 20.42
CA ASN A 210 2.01 -11.17 20.70
C ASN A 210 1.13 -12.40 20.44
N VAL A 211 1.71 -13.52 19.99
CA VAL A 211 0.99 -14.77 19.77
C VAL A 211 1.08 -15.65 21.02
N ARG A 212 -0.06 -16.00 21.61
CA ARG A 212 -0.10 -16.84 22.82
C ARG A 212 -0.51 -18.26 22.46
N GLU A 213 0.07 -19.23 23.16
CA GLU A 213 -0.45 -20.60 23.28
C GLU A 213 -1.75 -20.57 24.10
N ASN A 214 -2.81 -20.03 23.51
CA ASN A 214 -4.13 -19.91 24.13
C ASN A 214 -5.11 -20.91 23.51
N THR A 215 -6.21 -21.18 24.21
CA THR A 215 -7.34 -21.91 23.66
C THR A 215 -8.03 -21.07 22.59
N LEU A 216 -8.28 -21.66 21.42
CA LEU A 216 -9.05 -21.04 20.34
C LEU A 216 -10.47 -20.70 20.84
N ALA A 217 -10.92 -19.47 20.58
CA ALA A 217 -12.32 -19.10 20.77
C ALA A 217 -13.20 -19.81 19.71
N PRO A 218 -14.43 -20.23 20.04
CA PRO A 218 -15.30 -20.92 19.09
C PRO A 218 -15.41 -20.15 17.78
N LEU A 219 -15.26 -20.88 16.67
CA LEU A 219 -15.39 -20.30 15.33
C LEU A 219 -16.86 -20.08 15.00
N PRO A 220 -17.17 -19.05 14.19
CA PRO A 220 -18.56 -18.71 13.95
C PRO A 220 -19.29 -19.78 13.13
N VAL A 221 -20.54 -20.06 13.54
CA VAL A 221 -21.33 -21.20 13.03
C VAL A 221 -22.01 -20.90 11.68
N SER A 222 -22.47 -19.66 11.49
CA SER A 222 -23.35 -19.24 10.38
C SER A 222 -22.76 -18.13 9.51
N THR A 223 -21.53 -18.30 9.07
CA THR A 223 -20.80 -17.25 8.34
C THR A 223 -20.49 -17.67 6.93
N SER A 224 -20.62 -16.74 5.99
CA SER A 224 -19.93 -16.77 4.71
C SER A 224 -18.43 -16.92 5.01
N ALA A 225 -17.87 -18.05 4.56
CA ALA A 225 -16.45 -18.31 4.62
C ALA A 225 -15.93 -18.45 3.20
N ARG A 226 -14.72 -17.93 2.96
CA ARG A 226 -14.07 -17.99 1.65
C ARG A 226 -12.69 -18.58 1.80
N ARG A 227 -12.39 -19.62 1.01
CA ARG A 227 -11.08 -20.25 0.95
C ARG A 227 -10.26 -19.63 -0.17
N CYS A 228 -9.02 -19.28 0.11
CA CYS A 228 -8.02 -18.87 -0.87
C CYS A 228 -6.76 -19.68 -0.66
N VAL A 229 -6.30 -20.40 -1.68
CA VAL A 229 -5.12 -21.26 -1.63
C VAL A 229 -3.99 -20.64 -2.43
N TYR A 230 -2.78 -20.68 -1.88
CA TYR A 230 -1.60 -20.06 -2.43
C TYR A 230 -0.43 -21.04 -2.48
N ASP A 231 0.30 -21.04 -3.59
CA ASP A 231 1.60 -21.71 -3.70
C ASP A 231 2.72 -20.71 -3.36
N VAL A 232 3.71 -21.15 -2.60
CA VAL A 232 4.88 -20.32 -2.23
C VAL A 232 6.03 -20.64 -3.17
N PRO A 233 6.47 -19.68 -4.03
CA PRO A 233 7.61 -19.87 -4.91
C PRO A 233 8.88 -20.23 -4.12
N VAL A 234 9.74 -21.07 -4.69
CA VAL A 234 10.95 -21.58 -4.00
C VAL A 234 11.84 -20.44 -3.46
N GLY A 235 11.95 -19.33 -4.18
CA GLY A 235 12.74 -18.17 -3.76
C GLY A 235 12.16 -17.37 -2.59
N GLU A 236 10.86 -17.52 -2.32
CA GLU A 236 10.16 -16.85 -1.20
C GLU A 236 10.17 -17.69 0.08
N ARG A 237 10.38 -19.00 -0.04
CA ARG A 237 10.31 -19.93 1.11
C ARG A 237 11.39 -19.59 2.14
N GLY A 238 10.94 -19.32 3.36
CA GLY A 238 11.83 -18.95 4.46
C GLY A 238 12.25 -17.47 4.48
N SER A 239 11.73 -16.64 3.58
CA SER A 239 11.85 -15.19 3.70
C SER A 239 11.12 -14.69 4.96
N GLY A 240 11.31 -13.41 5.34
CA GLY A 240 10.66 -12.86 6.54
C GLY A 240 9.12 -12.84 6.43
N LYS A 241 8.58 -12.73 5.21
CA LYS A 241 7.16 -12.77 4.91
C LYS A 241 6.97 -13.39 3.52
N PRO A 242 7.00 -14.73 3.41
CA PRO A 242 6.91 -15.44 2.13
C PRO A 242 5.66 -15.02 1.39
N ALA A 243 5.81 -14.53 0.16
CA ALA A 243 4.67 -14.22 -0.70
C ALA A 243 4.18 -15.49 -1.40
N GLY A 244 2.92 -15.83 -1.21
CA GLY A 244 2.22 -16.85 -1.99
C GLY A 244 1.56 -16.27 -3.24
N GLU A 245 1.42 -17.10 -4.26
CA GLU A 245 0.70 -16.82 -5.51
C GLU A 245 -0.61 -17.60 -5.52
N PHE A 246 -1.70 -16.93 -5.88
CA PHE A 246 -3.04 -17.53 -5.88
C PHE A 246 -3.09 -18.73 -6.83
N ARG A 247 -3.58 -19.84 -6.29
CA ARG A 247 -3.75 -21.11 -7.00
C ARG A 247 -5.22 -21.41 -7.28
N ASP A 248 -6.06 -21.30 -6.26
CA ASP A 248 -7.49 -21.62 -6.31
C ASP A 248 -8.23 -21.01 -5.12
N GLY A 249 -9.53 -20.79 -5.25
CA GLY A 249 -10.35 -20.30 -4.15
C GLY A 249 -11.80 -20.05 -4.50
N GLY A 250 -12.56 -19.64 -3.50
CA GLY A 250 -13.97 -19.31 -3.65
C GLY A 250 -14.75 -19.38 -2.34
N PRO A 251 -16.05 -19.06 -2.37
CA PRO A 251 -16.93 -19.25 -1.23
C PRO A 251 -17.03 -20.74 -0.87
N LEU A 252 -16.95 -21.05 0.41
CA LEU A 252 -17.18 -22.39 0.93
C LEU A 252 -18.68 -22.65 1.09
N SER A 253 -19.13 -23.87 0.78
CA SER A 253 -20.47 -24.28 1.17
C SER A 253 -20.58 -24.36 2.70
N ALA A 254 -21.80 -24.28 3.22
CA ALA A 254 -22.03 -24.42 4.67
C ALA A 254 -21.54 -25.79 5.21
N ALA A 255 -21.61 -26.84 4.39
CA ALA A 255 -21.15 -28.17 4.76
C ALA A 255 -19.62 -28.24 4.81
N ASP A 256 -18.94 -27.69 3.81
CA ASP A 256 -17.46 -27.67 3.76
C ASP A 256 -16.90 -26.83 4.91
N TRP A 257 -17.49 -25.65 5.14
CA TRP A 257 -17.09 -24.82 6.28
C TRP A 257 -17.33 -25.53 7.61
N ALA A 258 -18.46 -26.20 7.80
CA ALA A 258 -18.72 -26.94 9.03
C ALA A 258 -17.69 -28.05 9.26
N ALA A 259 -17.32 -28.80 8.21
CA ALA A 259 -16.31 -29.86 8.30
C ALA A 259 -14.93 -29.29 8.66
N ILE A 260 -14.50 -28.25 7.96
CA ILE A 260 -13.23 -27.55 8.22
C ILE A 260 -13.19 -26.99 9.65
N ARG A 261 -14.26 -26.31 10.07
CA ARG A 261 -14.39 -25.75 11.41
C ARG A 261 -14.24 -26.81 12.49
N THR A 262 -14.92 -27.95 12.35
CA THR A 262 -14.82 -29.06 13.31
C THR A 262 -13.39 -29.57 13.46
N GLU A 263 -12.64 -29.71 12.37
CA GLU A 263 -11.24 -30.12 12.44
C GLU A 263 -10.35 -29.05 13.12
N ILE A 264 -10.58 -27.77 12.84
CA ILE A 264 -9.84 -26.67 13.49
C ILE A 264 -10.15 -26.63 14.99
N GLU A 265 -11.41 -26.72 15.40
CA GLU A 265 -11.82 -26.68 16.81
C GLU A 265 -11.35 -27.91 17.60
N ALA A 266 -11.17 -29.06 16.94
CA ALA A 266 -10.60 -30.26 17.53
C ALA A 266 -9.06 -30.26 17.55
N SER A 267 -8.41 -29.29 16.91
CA SER A 267 -6.96 -29.23 16.80
C SER A 267 -6.31 -28.94 18.15
N ALA A 268 -5.23 -29.65 18.46
CA ALA A 268 -4.42 -29.37 19.64
C ALA A 268 -3.68 -28.02 19.49
N PRO A 269 -3.31 -27.35 20.60
CA PRO A 269 -2.40 -26.22 20.58
C PRO A 269 -1.13 -26.52 19.78
N GLY A 270 -0.69 -25.57 18.95
CA GLY A 270 0.46 -25.67 18.07
C GLY A 270 1.57 -24.70 18.49
N SER A 271 2.79 -24.95 18.01
CA SER A 271 3.93 -24.05 18.25
C SER A 271 4.04 -23.00 17.14
N ALA A 272 4.36 -21.77 17.53
CA ALA A 272 4.78 -20.72 16.61
C ALA A 272 6.13 -21.01 15.96
N VAL A 273 6.97 -21.84 16.58
CA VAL A 273 8.31 -22.14 16.07
C VAL A 273 8.24 -23.20 14.97
N CYS A 274 8.66 -22.81 13.77
CA CYS A 274 8.80 -23.70 12.63
C CYS A 274 10.11 -23.42 11.91
N ARG A 275 10.78 -24.48 11.43
CA ARG A 275 12.02 -24.38 10.65
C ARG A 275 11.88 -24.89 9.21
N THR A 276 10.71 -25.42 8.86
CA THR A 276 10.43 -26.00 7.55
C THR A 276 9.33 -25.18 6.90
N PRO A 277 9.66 -24.22 6.01
CA PRO A 277 8.64 -23.39 5.38
C PRO A 277 7.69 -24.25 4.54
N ALA A 278 6.42 -23.89 4.55
CA ALA A 278 5.42 -24.54 3.71
C ALA A 278 5.65 -24.20 2.23
N ALA A 279 5.38 -25.15 1.34
CA ALA A 279 5.34 -24.93 -0.10
C ALA A 279 4.00 -24.35 -0.56
N ALA A 280 2.95 -24.52 0.23
CA ALA A 280 1.62 -23.95 -0.01
C ALA A 280 0.89 -23.69 1.31
N PHE A 281 -0.02 -22.72 1.29
CA PHE A 281 -0.90 -22.42 2.42
C PHE A 281 -2.27 -21.97 1.92
N ALA A 282 -3.25 -21.96 2.81
CA ALA A 282 -4.58 -21.47 2.55
C ALA A 282 -4.99 -20.45 3.59
N VAL A 283 -5.84 -19.52 3.19
CA VAL A 283 -6.48 -18.53 4.05
C VAL A 283 -7.97 -18.72 3.96
N ILE A 284 -8.62 -18.86 5.10
CA ILE A 284 -10.08 -18.83 5.21
C ILE A 284 -10.47 -17.48 5.78
N ASN A 285 -11.08 -16.64 4.95
CA ASN A 285 -11.65 -15.37 5.37
C ASN A 285 -13.03 -15.62 5.98
N LEU A 286 -13.25 -15.09 7.18
CA LEU A 286 -14.50 -15.21 7.93
C LEU A 286 -15.24 -13.87 7.89
N GLU A 287 -16.55 -13.87 7.65
CA GLU A 287 -17.40 -12.69 7.78
C GLU A 287 -18.19 -12.72 9.11
N PRO A 288 -18.33 -11.62 9.86
CA PRO A 288 -17.94 -10.25 9.54
C PRO A 288 -16.45 -9.92 9.79
N GLY A 289 -15.64 -10.88 10.24
CA GLY A 289 -14.20 -10.67 10.35
C GLY A 289 -13.43 -11.85 10.94
N GLY A 290 -12.14 -11.89 10.63
CA GLY A 290 -11.18 -12.90 11.09
C GLY A 290 -10.60 -13.72 9.94
N THR A 291 -9.45 -14.35 10.19
CA THR A 291 -8.80 -15.24 9.23
C THR A 291 -8.33 -16.53 9.90
N VAL A 292 -8.31 -17.62 9.12
CA VAL A 292 -7.62 -18.85 9.50
C VAL A 292 -6.61 -19.18 8.42
N ASN A 293 -5.32 -19.06 8.74
CA ASN A 293 -4.22 -19.41 7.85
C ASN A 293 -3.79 -20.86 8.15
N ILE A 294 -3.64 -21.69 7.13
CA ILE A 294 -3.40 -23.13 7.28
C ILE A 294 -2.24 -23.51 6.35
N GLU A 295 -1.19 -24.12 6.87
CA GLU A 295 -0.11 -24.68 6.05
C GLU A 295 -0.52 -26.03 5.45
N ALA A 296 -0.27 -26.24 4.16
CA ALA A 296 -0.51 -27.53 3.51
C ALA A 296 0.49 -28.60 3.96
N ASP A 297 1.75 -28.18 4.12
CA ASP A 297 2.91 -29.00 4.44
C ASP A 297 3.83 -28.27 5.43
N GLY A 298 5.15 -28.51 5.38
CA GLY A 298 6.09 -27.93 6.33
C GLY A 298 5.83 -28.41 7.76
N CYS A 299 5.52 -27.48 8.66
CA CYS A 299 5.17 -27.79 10.05
C CYS A 299 3.67 -28.07 10.25
N ARG A 300 2.84 -27.92 9.21
CA ARG A 300 1.38 -28.14 9.25
C ARG A 300 0.74 -27.39 10.41
N ARG A 301 0.95 -26.08 10.46
CA ARG A 301 0.39 -25.19 11.48
C ARG A 301 -0.88 -24.51 10.99
N ILE A 302 -1.69 -24.10 11.95
CA ILE A 302 -2.82 -23.20 11.75
C ILE A 302 -2.52 -21.93 12.54
N LEU A 303 -2.70 -20.75 11.94
CA LEU A 303 -2.80 -19.48 12.64
C LEU A 303 -4.23 -18.97 12.50
N ALA A 304 -4.99 -19.02 13.61
CA ALA A 304 -6.36 -18.53 13.67
C ALA A 304 -6.43 -17.17 14.35
N GLU A 305 -7.01 -16.19 13.67
CA GLU A 305 -7.20 -14.81 14.12
C GLU A 305 -8.69 -14.46 14.08
N THR A 306 -9.39 -14.66 15.19
CA THR A 306 -10.83 -14.41 15.30
C THR A 306 -11.10 -13.06 15.98
N GLY A 307 -11.67 -12.10 15.25
CA GLY A 307 -11.98 -10.76 15.80
C GLY A 307 -10.74 -9.92 16.12
N ASN A 308 -10.78 -9.15 17.22
CA ASN A 308 -9.69 -8.25 17.65
C ASN A 308 -8.70 -8.90 18.64
N GLY A 309 -8.78 -10.22 18.83
CA GLY A 309 -7.90 -10.96 19.74
C GLY A 309 -6.52 -11.26 19.12
N PRO A 310 -5.52 -11.66 19.94
CA PRO A 310 -4.27 -12.18 19.40
C PRO A 310 -4.52 -13.47 18.62
N GLY A 311 -3.72 -13.72 17.59
CA GLY A 311 -3.75 -15.00 16.88
C GLY A 311 -3.40 -16.18 17.79
N VAL A 312 -3.86 -17.37 17.40
CA VAL A 312 -3.59 -18.63 18.10
C VAL A 312 -3.00 -19.64 17.12
N TYR A 313 -1.91 -20.29 17.53
CA TYR A 313 -1.34 -21.41 16.77
C TYR A 313 -1.96 -22.74 17.19
N LEU A 314 -2.36 -23.53 16.20
CA LEU A 314 -2.88 -24.89 16.36
C LEU A 314 -2.13 -25.84 15.43
N LYS A 315 -2.23 -27.14 15.71
CA LYS A 315 -1.69 -28.19 14.84
C LYS A 315 -2.72 -28.61 13.80
N SER A 316 -2.37 -28.51 12.52
CA SER A 316 -3.21 -29.00 11.42
C SER A 316 -3.21 -30.54 11.34
N SER A 317 -4.38 -31.12 11.07
CA SER A 317 -4.56 -32.56 10.83
C SER A 317 -4.43 -32.87 9.34
N GLU A 318 -4.13 -34.13 9.00
CA GLU A 318 -4.13 -34.57 7.58
C GLU A 318 -5.49 -34.41 6.93
N ARG A 319 -6.55 -34.67 7.69
CA ARG A 319 -7.92 -34.51 7.24
C ARG A 319 -8.25 -33.03 6.97
N LEU A 320 -7.79 -32.12 7.81
CA LEU A 320 -7.95 -30.69 7.56
C LEU A 320 -7.22 -30.27 6.28
N THR A 321 -5.99 -30.74 6.09
CA THR A 321 -5.24 -30.51 4.85
C THR A 321 -6.01 -31.03 3.63
N GLU A 322 -6.58 -32.23 3.69
CA GLU A 322 -7.39 -32.78 2.58
C GLU A 322 -8.63 -31.93 2.29
N LEU A 323 -9.39 -31.53 3.33
CA LEU A 323 -10.58 -30.67 3.18
C LEU A 323 -10.26 -29.30 2.56
N VAL A 324 -9.08 -28.76 2.85
CA VAL A 324 -8.70 -27.40 2.42
C VAL A 324 -7.99 -27.41 1.07
N PHE A 325 -7.16 -28.41 0.78
CA PHE A 325 -6.27 -28.40 -0.39
C PHE A 325 -6.60 -29.43 -1.47
N GLY A 326 -7.47 -30.40 -1.17
CA GLY A 326 -7.93 -31.45 -2.09
C GLY A 326 -9.05 -31.04 -3.03
#